data_AF-A0A4Y2K0J7-F1
#
_entry.id   AF-A0A4Y2K0J7-F1
#
_cell.length_a   1.000
_cell.length_b   1.000
_cell.length_c   1.000
_cell.angle_alpha   90.00
_cell.angle_beta   90.00
_cell.angle_gamma   90.00
#
_symmetry.space_group_name_H-M   'P 1'
#
loop_
_entity.id
_entity.type
_entity.pdbx_description
1 polymer ?
#
loop_
_entity_poly.entity_id
_entity_poly.type
_entity_poly.pdbx_seq_one_letter_code
_entity_poly.pdbx_strand_id
1 'polypeptide(L)'
;MEAANQALLERTKKTRSVTRSIFTKQTNKLESEINNSVDKTIVYELYMQLISKFEELVKLDKEIEGLIDIDSLEDEILTREEYKDKFIIWKTRAERYIESVSSIAIRNSAETQLQNVTLPLNSSVSSVSTNQPRLPKLTLESFSGKDIGSFPSFWARFKSAVHENSSLNDVDKFSYLKSVVTSDTELAIRGLTLTPENYAKAVKILEDRFGRQELIIDYHMNNLLNLTPVRKSFDVIALRNLYDQLEVNIRGLESLEISPDSYSCLLFPIIMKVIPPDLALEYNRKHEKKQSQITDLTEYLRDEVQSRERTKALVKPHESQTKALTSIRINIPKGRRNKKFIRDFPLQIIINRL
;
A
#
# COMPACT_ATOMS: atom_id res chain seq x y z
N MET A 1 41.89 -13.75 -18.44
CA MET A 1 40.65 -13.59 -17.64
C MET A 1 40.13 -12.16 -17.80
N GLU A 2 40.97 -11.16 -17.61
CA GLU A 2 40.66 -9.73 -17.74
C GLU A 2 40.12 -9.32 -19.13
N ALA A 3 40.77 -9.77 -20.22
CA ALA A 3 40.28 -9.50 -21.59
C ALA A 3 38.92 -10.14 -21.91
N ALA A 4 38.59 -11.27 -21.26
CA ALA A 4 37.30 -11.95 -21.43
C ALA A 4 36.18 -11.22 -20.67
N ASN A 5 36.47 -10.73 -19.46
CA ASN A 5 35.54 -9.91 -18.69
C ASN A 5 35.28 -8.56 -19.36
N GLN A 6 36.30 -7.94 -19.97
CA GLN A 6 36.13 -6.70 -20.74
C GLN A 6 35.25 -6.91 -21.97
N ALA A 7 35.45 -7.99 -22.73
CA ALA A 7 34.62 -8.31 -23.88
C ALA A 7 33.16 -8.64 -23.49
N LEU A 8 32.96 -9.30 -22.35
CA LEU A 8 31.64 -9.56 -21.78
C LEU A 8 30.95 -8.27 -21.36
N LEU A 9 31.65 -7.38 -20.63
CA LEU A 9 31.14 -6.09 -20.19
C LEU A 9 30.66 -5.23 -21.37
N GLU A 10 31.46 -5.12 -22.44
CA GLU A 10 31.10 -4.36 -23.65
C GLU A 10 29.87 -4.96 -24.35
N ARG A 11 29.77 -6.29 -24.42
CA ARG A 11 28.60 -6.97 -24.98
C ARG A 11 27.35 -6.73 -24.14
N THR A 12 27.45 -6.78 -22.82
CA THR A 12 26.33 -6.59 -21.90
C THR A 12 25.87 -5.13 -21.90
N LYS A 13 26.79 -4.16 -21.92
CA LYS A 13 26.49 -2.73 -22.12
C LYS A 13 25.76 -2.45 -23.43
N LYS A 14 26.22 -3.06 -24.54
CA LYS A 14 25.58 -2.92 -25.85
C LYS A 14 24.17 -3.53 -25.88
N THR A 15 24.00 -4.72 -25.30
CA THR A 15 22.68 -5.37 -25.15
C THR A 15 21.74 -4.48 -24.33
N ARG A 16 22.19 -3.95 -23.20
CA ARG A 16 21.42 -3.02 -22.36
C ARG A 16 21.01 -1.76 -23.13
N SER A 17 21.91 -1.17 -23.90
CA SER A 17 21.59 0.01 -24.73
C SER A 17 20.46 -0.27 -25.73
N VAL A 18 20.46 -1.45 -26.35
CA VAL A 18 19.39 -1.86 -27.27
C VAL A 18 18.08 -2.07 -26.50
N THR A 19 18.13 -2.74 -25.34
CA THR A 19 16.96 -2.97 -24.48
C THR A 19 16.36 -1.66 -23.97
N ARG A 20 17.19 -0.66 -23.59
CA ARG A 20 16.76 0.70 -23.23
C ARG A 20 16.01 1.37 -24.39
N SER A 21 16.53 1.28 -25.62
CA SER A 21 15.86 1.82 -26.81
C SER A 21 14.49 1.16 -27.05
N ILE A 22 14.40 -0.16 -26.89
CA ILE A 22 13.13 -0.91 -27.02
C ILE A 22 12.14 -0.48 -25.94
N PHE A 23 12.60 -0.38 -24.69
CA PHE A 23 11.80 0.08 -23.56
C PHE A 23 11.21 1.48 -23.82
N THR A 24 12.04 2.44 -24.27
CA THR A 24 11.55 3.79 -24.61
C THR A 24 10.54 3.79 -25.76
N LYS A 25 10.73 2.94 -26.78
CA LYS A 25 9.74 2.79 -27.86
C LYS A 25 8.41 2.23 -27.34
N GLN A 26 8.46 1.27 -26.42
CA GLN A 26 7.26 0.70 -25.79
C GLN A 26 6.54 1.70 -24.90
N THR A 27 7.26 2.51 -24.12
CA THR A 27 6.63 3.56 -23.31
C THR A 27 5.93 4.59 -24.19
N ASN A 28 6.52 4.99 -25.31
CA ASN A 28 5.89 5.94 -26.25
C ASN A 28 4.67 5.34 -26.95
N LYS A 29 4.72 4.05 -27.29
CA LYS A 29 3.56 3.34 -27.86
C LYS A 29 2.44 3.23 -26.82
N LEU A 30 2.78 2.87 -25.58
CA LEU A 30 1.85 2.83 -24.46
C LEU A 30 1.22 4.21 -24.19
N GLU A 31 1.99 5.28 -24.28
CA GLU A 31 1.49 6.67 -24.22
C GLU A 31 0.45 6.95 -25.30
N SER A 32 0.76 6.60 -26.56
CA SER A 32 -0.17 6.83 -27.67
C SER A 32 -1.47 6.04 -27.51
N GLU A 33 -1.40 4.80 -27.03
CA GLU A 33 -2.60 3.97 -26.82
C GLU A 33 -3.40 4.42 -25.60
N ILE A 34 -2.76 4.83 -24.51
CA ILE A 34 -3.46 5.39 -23.34
C ILE A 34 -4.21 6.68 -23.71
N ASN A 35 -3.66 7.49 -24.61
CA ASN A 35 -4.28 8.76 -25.01
C ASN A 35 -5.35 8.61 -26.11
N ASN A 36 -5.25 7.60 -26.98
CA ASN A 36 -6.07 7.50 -28.19
C ASN A 36 -6.97 6.26 -28.27
N SER A 37 -6.66 5.18 -27.55
CA SER A 37 -7.43 3.94 -27.63
C SER A 37 -8.58 3.91 -26.63
N VAL A 38 -9.62 3.14 -26.95
CA VAL A 38 -10.75 2.81 -26.06
C VAL A 38 -10.64 1.35 -25.57
N ASP A 39 -9.76 0.55 -26.19
CA ASP A 39 -9.62 -0.89 -25.91
C ASP A 39 -8.51 -1.16 -24.89
N LYS A 40 -8.93 -1.51 -23.68
CA LYS A 40 -8.05 -1.88 -22.55
C LYS A 40 -7.15 -3.09 -22.83
N THR A 41 -7.52 -3.95 -23.78
CA THR A 41 -6.78 -5.18 -24.10
C THR A 41 -5.43 -4.85 -24.70
N ILE A 42 -5.39 -3.86 -25.60
CA ILE A 42 -4.17 -3.39 -26.26
C ILE A 42 -3.22 -2.75 -25.24
N VAL A 43 -3.76 -1.93 -24.34
CA VAL A 43 -2.97 -1.30 -23.26
C VAL A 43 -2.42 -2.34 -22.29
N TYR A 44 -3.20 -3.38 -21.95
CA TYR A 44 -2.74 -4.48 -21.11
C TYR A 44 -1.61 -5.29 -21.76
N GLU A 45 -1.74 -5.64 -23.04
CA GLU A 45 -0.67 -6.36 -23.77
C GLU A 45 0.63 -5.55 -23.81
N LEU A 46 0.55 -4.25 -24.11
CA LEU A 46 1.71 -3.35 -24.12
C LEU A 46 2.32 -3.19 -22.72
N TYR A 47 1.50 -3.16 -21.68
CA TYR A 47 1.97 -3.12 -20.29
C TYR A 47 2.72 -4.41 -19.91
N MET A 48 2.22 -5.59 -20.28
CA MET A 48 2.91 -6.86 -20.05
C MET A 48 4.25 -6.94 -20.80
N GLN A 49 4.31 -6.41 -22.03
CA GLN A 49 5.56 -6.32 -22.79
C GLN A 49 6.56 -5.36 -22.14
N LEU A 50 6.09 -4.25 -21.56
CA LEU A 50 6.92 -3.29 -20.84
C LEU A 50 7.52 -3.90 -19.56
N ILE A 51 6.74 -4.66 -18.78
CA ILE A 51 7.23 -5.39 -17.60
C ILE A 51 8.34 -6.37 -18.00
N SER A 52 8.08 -7.20 -19.00
CA SER A 52 9.05 -8.19 -19.47
C SER A 52 10.38 -7.56 -19.90
N LYS A 53 10.32 -6.40 -20.58
CA LYS A 53 11.53 -5.67 -21.00
C LYS A 53 12.25 -4.97 -19.84
N PHE A 54 11.52 -4.51 -18.82
CA PHE A 54 12.13 -3.96 -17.62
C PHE A 54 12.86 -5.03 -16.79
N GLU A 55 12.31 -6.24 -16.68
CA GLU A 55 12.99 -7.36 -16.01
C GLU A 55 14.30 -7.76 -16.71
N GLU A 56 14.31 -7.72 -18.06
CA GLU A 56 15.52 -7.92 -18.86
C GLU A 56 16.57 -6.84 -18.57
N LEU A 57 16.15 -5.58 -18.43
CA LEU A 57 17.03 -4.47 -18.05
C LEU A 57 17.65 -4.69 -16.67
N VAL A 58 16.85 -5.08 -15.67
CA VAL A 58 17.34 -5.35 -14.30
C VAL A 58 18.38 -6.47 -14.27
N LYS A 59 18.23 -7.50 -15.10
CA LYS A 59 19.23 -8.58 -15.22
C LYS A 59 20.54 -8.05 -15.79
N LEU A 60 20.48 -7.26 -16.85
CA LEU A 60 21.66 -6.66 -17.48
C LEU A 60 22.36 -5.67 -16.56
N ASP A 61 21.62 -4.86 -15.79
CA ASP A 61 22.21 -3.92 -14.82
C ASP A 61 22.93 -4.65 -13.69
N LYS A 62 22.41 -5.78 -13.19
CA LYS A 62 23.10 -6.62 -12.20
C LYS A 62 24.37 -7.27 -12.74
N GLU A 63 24.35 -7.70 -14.00
CA GLU A 63 25.52 -8.29 -14.66
C GLU A 63 26.62 -7.24 -14.89
N ILE A 64 26.24 -6.00 -15.22
CA ILE A 64 27.16 -4.87 -15.36
C ILE A 64 27.74 -4.44 -14.01
N GLU A 65 26.93 -4.39 -12.95
CA GLU A 65 27.36 -4.06 -11.58
C GLU A 65 28.45 -5.02 -11.07
N GLY A 66 28.42 -6.30 -11.48
CA GLY A 66 29.45 -7.29 -11.13
C GLY A 66 30.74 -7.23 -11.95
N LEU A 67 30.79 -6.42 -13.01
CA LEU A 67 31.90 -6.35 -13.97
C LEU A 67 32.56 -4.96 -14.07
N ILE A 68 31.99 -3.93 -13.43
CA ILE A 68 32.46 -2.54 -13.47
C ILE A 68 33.35 -2.19 -12.28
N ASP A 69 34.24 -1.22 -12.47
CA ASP A 69 35.06 -0.63 -11.41
C ASP A 69 34.26 0.35 -10.54
N ILE A 70 34.76 0.61 -9.32
CA ILE A 70 34.08 1.47 -8.34
C ILE A 70 33.91 2.90 -8.89
N ASP A 71 34.86 3.36 -9.71
CA ASP A 71 34.88 4.72 -10.25
C ASP A 71 33.79 4.97 -11.30
N SER A 72 33.32 3.95 -12.02
CA SER A 72 32.22 4.06 -13.01
C SER A 72 30.85 3.65 -12.45
N LEU A 73 30.78 3.22 -11.19
CA LEU A 73 29.56 2.69 -10.59
C LEU A 73 28.48 3.76 -10.34
N GLU A 74 28.89 4.98 -9.99
CA GLU A 74 27.97 6.07 -9.67
C GLU A 74 27.09 6.47 -10.86
N ASP A 75 27.70 6.71 -12.03
CA ASP A 75 26.97 7.02 -13.26
C ASP A 75 26.03 5.89 -13.70
N GLU A 76 26.45 4.64 -13.48
CA GLU A 76 25.63 3.48 -13.83
C GLU A 76 24.42 3.32 -12.91
N ILE A 77 24.57 3.59 -11.61
CA ILE A 77 23.45 3.63 -10.66
C ILE A 77 22.47 4.76 -11.02
N LEU A 78 22.97 5.94 -11.36
CA LEU A 78 22.12 7.07 -11.75
C LEU A 78 21.30 6.74 -13.01
N THR A 79 21.91 6.16 -14.04
CA THR A 79 21.16 5.78 -15.25
C THR A 79 20.20 4.62 -15.00
N ARG A 80 20.52 3.67 -14.11
CA ARG A 80 19.60 2.61 -13.71
C ARG A 80 18.35 3.16 -13.04
N GLU A 81 18.52 4.10 -12.10
CA GLU A 81 17.38 4.69 -11.40
C GLU A 81 16.49 5.53 -12.32
N GLU A 82 17.06 6.25 -13.29
CA GLU A 82 16.27 6.99 -14.28
C GLU A 82 15.27 6.09 -15.05
N TYR A 83 15.69 4.88 -15.44
CA TYR A 83 14.83 3.93 -16.16
C TYR A 83 13.82 3.23 -15.24
N LYS A 84 14.16 3.04 -13.96
CA LYS A 84 13.23 2.52 -12.95
C LYS A 84 12.12 3.54 -12.66
N ASP A 85 12.46 4.82 -12.54
CA ASP A 85 11.47 5.89 -12.38
C ASP A 85 10.53 5.96 -13.58
N LYS A 86 11.08 5.91 -14.80
CA LYS A 86 10.28 5.83 -16.03
C LYS A 86 9.34 4.61 -16.02
N PHE A 87 9.83 3.45 -15.59
CA PHE A 87 9.00 2.25 -15.47
C PHE A 87 7.86 2.43 -14.46
N ILE A 88 8.13 2.96 -13.27
CA ILE A 88 7.11 3.19 -12.23
C ILE A 88 6.02 4.13 -12.74
N ILE A 89 6.41 5.22 -13.42
CA ILE A 89 5.45 6.17 -14.02
C ILE A 89 4.54 5.45 -15.01
N TRP A 90 5.11 4.71 -15.96
CA TRP A 90 4.33 4.06 -17.01
C TRP A 90 3.51 2.87 -16.52
N LYS A 91 4.03 2.12 -15.55
CA LYS A 91 3.28 1.10 -14.81
C LYS A 91 2.03 1.70 -14.17
N THR A 92 2.20 2.76 -13.40
CA THR A 92 1.09 3.43 -12.70
C THR A 92 0.06 3.98 -13.69
N ARG A 93 0.51 4.57 -14.81
CA ARG A 93 -0.38 5.09 -15.85
C ARG A 93 -1.19 3.98 -16.53
N ALA A 94 -0.57 2.85 -16.87
CA ALA A 94 -1.25 1.72 -17.48
C ALA A 94 -2.29 1.10 -16.53
N GLU A 95 -1.91 0.85 -15.27
CA GLU A 95 -2.81 0.29 -14.25
C GLU A 95 -4.03 1.20 -14.05
N ARG A 96 -3.81 2.51 -13.92
CA ARG A 96 -4.88 3.49 -13.74
C ARG A 96 -5.79 3.61 -14.97
N TYR A 97 -5.25 3.50 -16.18
CA TYR A 97 -6.04 3.48 -17.40
C TYR A 97 -6.93 2.22 -17.46
N ILE A 98 -6.37 1.04 -17.20
CA ILE A 98 -7.10 -0.24 -17.19
C ILE A 98 -8.24 -0.22 -16.15
N GLU A 99 -7.99 0.36 -14.98
CA GLU A 99 -8.99 0.57 -13.93
C GLU A 99 -10.07 1.58 -14.35
N SER A 100 -9.67 2.69 -14.99
CA SER A 100 -10.60 3.70 -15.49
C SER A 100 -11.51 3.19 -16.62
N VAL A 101 -11.01 2.37 -17.55
CA VAL A 101 -11.83 1.80 -18.62
C VAL A 101 -12.75 0.70 -18.07
N SER A 102 -12.28 -0.05 -17.07
CA SER A 102 -13.13 -1.03 -16.37
C SER A 102 -14.30 -0.36 -15.64
N SER A 103 -14.14 0.87 -15.15
CA SER A 103 -15.24 1.66 -14.58
C SER A 103 -16.13 2.36 -15.64
N ILE A 104 -15.60 2.72 -16.81
CA ILE A 104 -16.37 3.28 -17.94
C ILE A 104 -17.24 2.22 -18.64
N ALA A 105 -16.74 0.99 -18.80
CA ALA A 105 -17.52 -0.10 -19.40
C ALA A 105 -18.80 -0.42 -18.58
N ILE A 106 -18.70 -0.33 -17.25
CA ILE A 106 -19.83 -0.47 -16.32
C ILE A 106 -20.82 0.70 -16.46
N ARG A 107 -20.32 1.92 -16.72
CA ARG A 107 -21.13 3.11 -16.95
C ARG A 107 -21.94 3.00 -18.25
N ASN A 108 -21.33 2.57 -19.35
CA ASN A 108 -22.00 2.47 -20.65
C ASN A 108 -23.02 1.32 -20.69
N SER A 109 -22.78 0.20 -19.99
CA SER A 109 -23.80 -0.86 -19.86
C SER A 109 -25.01 -0.40 -19.04
N ALA A 110 -24.84 0.52 -18.09
CA ALA A 110 -25.92 1.09 -17.28
C ALA A 110 -26.68 2.24 -17.99
N GLU A 111 -25.99 3.10 -18.76
CA GLU A 111 -26.63 4.16 -19.56
C GLU A 111 -27.42 3.58 -20.76
N THR A 112 -26.94 2.52 -21.43
CA THR A 112 -27.62 1.92 -22.59
C THR A 112 -28.93 1.20 -22.21
N GLN A 113 -29.10 0.76 -20.96
CA GLN A 113 -30.33 0.10 -20.51
C GLN A 113 -31.41 1.06 -19.99
N LEU A 114 -31.08 2.33 -19.73
CA LEU A 114 -32.06 3.34 -19.27
C LEU A 114 -32.75 4.12 -20.41
N GLN A 115 -32.36 3.91 -21.67
CA GLN A 115 -32.94 4.62 -22.82
C GLN A 115 -33.96 3.80 -23.64
N ASN A 116 -34.15 2.50 -23.34
CA ASN A 116 -35.10 1.64 -24.06
C ASN A 116 -36.39 1.27 -23.29
N VAL A 117 -36.71 1.95 -22.18
CA VAL A 117 -38.05 1.89 -21.58
C VAL A 117 -38.84 3.12 -22.02
N THR A 118 -39.25 3.15 -23.30
CA THR A 118 -40.44 3.94 -23.66
C THR A 118 -41.64 3.02 -23.52
N LEU A 119 -42.35 3.13 -22.40
CA LEU A 119 -43.76 2.74 -22.33
C LEU A 119 -44.56 3.96 -21.85
N PRO A 120 -45.69 4.25 -22.51
CA PRO A 120 -46.47 5.45 -22.25
C PRO A 120 -47.20 5.27 -20.92
N LEU A 121 -47.29 6.29 -20.07
CA LEU A 121 -48.51 6.51 -19.31
C LEU A 121 -48.60 7.91 -18.71
N ASN A 122 -49.76 8.48 -18.97
CA ASN A 122 -50.37 9.65 -18.36
C ASN A 122 -50.54 9.43 -16.84
N SER A 123 -50.11 10.39 -16.01
CA SER A 123 -50.83 10.94 -14.85
C SER A 123 -49.88 11.59 -13.84
N SER A 124 -50.28 12.79 -13.46
CA SER A 124 -49.65 13.78 -12.59
C SER A 124 -49.69 13.39 -11.11
N VAL A 125 -48.52 13.32 -10.44
CA VAL A 125 -48.37 13.63 -9.00
C VAL A 125 -46.99 14.22 -8.72
N SER A 126 -47.01 15.31 -7.96
CA SER A 126 -45.96 16.30 -7.67
C SER A 126 -44.69 15.77 -7.01
N SER A 127 -43.55 16.32 -7.44
CA SER A 127 -42.20 16.08 -6.94
C SER A 127 -41.93 16.75 -5.60
N VAL A 128 -41.61 15.97 -4.57
CA VAL A 128 -40.84 16.45 -3.41
C VAL A 128 -39.38 16.06 -3.66
N SER A 129 -38.60 16.99 -4.20
CA SER A 129 -37.17 16.84 -4.40
C SER A 129 -36.44 17.07 -3.08
N THR A 130 -36.15 16.00 -2.34
CA THR A 130 -35.16 16.05 -1.26
C THR A 130 -33.78 16.18 -1.89
N ASN A 131 -33.22 17.40 -1.88
CA ASN A 131 -31.83 17.67 -2.19
C ASN A 131 -30.92 16.98 -1.14
N GLN A 132 -30.62 15.70 -1.34
CA GLN A 132 -29.53 15.06 -0.63
C GLN A 132 -28.20 15.35 -1.34
N PRO A 133 -27.14 15.73 -0.61
CA PRO A 133 -25.81 15.90 -1.17
C PRO A 133 -25.35 14.58 -1.80
N ARG A 134 -25.04 14.61 -3.11
CA ARG A 134 -24.56 13.44 -3.86
C ARG A 134 -23.12 13.12 -3.44
N LEU A 135 -22.99 12.22 -2.46
CA LEU A 135 -21.72 11.58 -2.13
C LEU A 135 -21.16 10.85 -3.37
N PRO A 136 -19.83 10.71 -3.49
CA PRO A 136 -19.23 9.86 -4.52
C PRO A 136 -19.87 8.47 -4.50
N LYS A 137 -20.23 7.91 -5.67
CA LYS A 137 -20.86 6.59 -5.75
C LYS A 137 -19.88 5.54 -5.19
N LEU A 138 -20.28 4.85 -4.13
CA LEU A 138 -19.52 3.76 -3.50
C LEU A 138 -19.26 2.64 -4.53
N THR A 139 -18.01 2.49 -5.00
CA THR A 139 -17.59 1.44 -5.93
C THR A 139 -17.25 0.17 -5.16
N LEU A 140 -18.03 -0.91 -5.31
CA LEU A 140 -17.75 -2.20 -4.67
C LEU A 140 -16.28 -2.60 -4.88
N GLU A 141 -15.55 -2.75 -3.77
CA GLU A 141 -14.16 -3.20 -3.81
C GLU A 141 -14.12 -4.67 -4.21
N SER A 142 -13.13 -5.01 -5.04
CA SER A 142 -12.95 -6.36 -5.51
C SER A 142 -12.32 -7.26 -4.43
N PHE A 143 -12.75 -8.51 -4.33
CA PHE A 143 -12.22 -9.49 -3.39
C PHE A 143 -11.44 -10.60 -4.10
N SER A 144 -10.14 -10.71 -3.81
CA SER A 144 -9.21 -11.64 -4.45
C SER A 144 -9.10 -13.00 -3.78
N GLY A 145 -9.58 -13.12 -2.53
CA GLY A 145 -9.47 -14.35 -1.74
C GLY A 145 -8.16 -14.52 -0.96
N LYS A 146 -7.18 -13.60 -1.14
CA LYS A 146 -5.86 -13.68 -0.47
C LYS A 146 -5.92 -13.38 1.03
N ASP A 147 -6.70 -12.38 1.42
CA ASP A 147 -6.91 -11.99 2.81
C ASP A 147 -8.28 -12.49 3.27
N ILE A 148 -8.31 -13.70 3.83
CA ILE A 148 -9.57 -14.31 4.28
C ILE A 148 -10.23 -13.52 5.42
N GLY A 149 -9.44 -12.78 6.21
CA GLY A 149 -9.93 -11.89 7.27
C GLY A 149 -10.79 -10.74 6.75
N SER A 150 -10.62 -10.37 5.47
CA SER A 150 -11.43 -9.32 4.84
C SER A 150 -12.78 -9.82 4.28
N PHE A 151 -13.00 -11.14 4.24
CA PHE A 151 -14.22 -11.73 3.67
C PHE A 151 -15.52 -11.26 4.36
N PRO A 152 -15.63 -11.20 5.70
CA PRO A 152 -16.84 -10.72 6.36
C PRO A 152 -17.23 -9.29 5.93
N SER A 153 -16.24 -8.40 5.84
CA SER A 153 -16.43 -7.02 5.39
C SER A 153 -16.87 -6.94 3.93
N PHE A 154 -16.22 -7.72 3.06
CA PHE A 154 -16.61 -7.83 1.66
C PHE A 154 -18.05 -8.34 1.52
N TRP A 155 -18.38 -9.44 2.22
CA TRP A 155 -19.70 -10.05 2.14
C TRP A 155 -20.79 -9.12 2.66
N ALA A 156 -20.59 -8.48 3.83
CA ALA A 156 -21.54 -7.51 4.37
C ALA A 156 -21.84 -6.37 3.37
N ARG A 157 -20.79 -5.85 2.73
CA ARG A 157 -20.91 -4.80 1.72
C ARG A 157 -21.64 -5.27 0.46
N PHE A 158 -21.25 -6.41 -0.10
CA PHE A 158 -21.89 -7.00 -1.27
C PHE A 158 -23.36 -7.35 -0.97
N LYS A 159 -23.61 -7.87 0.23
CA LYS A 159 -24.93 -8.29 0.68
C LYS A 159 -25.89 -7.11 0.70
N SER A 160 -25.49 -6.02 1.33
CA SER A 160 -26.28 -4.79 1.43
C SER A 160 -26.49 -4.10 0.07
N ALA A 161 -25.47 -4.07 -0.79
CA ALA A 161 -25.53 -3.36 -2.06
C ALA A 161 -26.27 -4.14 -3.18
N VAL A 162 -26.12 -5.47 -3.20
CA VAL A 162 -26.50 -6.32 -4.35
C VAL A 162 -27.41 -7.47 -3.92
N HIS A 163 -27.02 -8.27 -2.93
CA HIS A 163 -27.74 -9.50 -2.59
C HIS A 163 -29.17 -9.23 -2.08
N GLU A 164 -29.31 -8.27 -1.16
CA GLU A 164 -30.58 -7.86 -0.55
C GLU A 164 -31.35 -6.83 -1.39
N ASN A 165 -30.79 -6.40 -2.53
CA ASN A 165 -31.44 -5.45 -3.42
C ASN A 165 -32.55 -6.14 -4.22
N SER A 166 -33.81 -5.79 -3.93
CA SER A 166 -34.99 -6.35 -4.61
C SER A 166 -35.19 -5.86 -6.04
N SER A 167 -34.50 -4.79 -6.45
CA SER A 167 -34.58 -4.24 -7.81
C SER A 167 -33.72 -5.00 -8.83
N LEU A 168 -32.86 -5.90 -8.37
CA LEU A 168 -31.99 -6.72 -9.22
C LEU A 168 -32.51 -8.16 -9.25
N ASN A 169 -32.54 -8.76 -10.44
CA ASN A 169 -32.78 -10.19 -10.57
C ASN A 169 -31.49 -10.99 -10.27
N ASP A 170 -31.60 -12.31 -10.08
CA ASP A 170 -30.46 -13.15 -9.71
C ASP A 170 -29.36 -13.21 -10.79
N VAL A 171 -29.71 -13.02 -12.07
CA VAL A 171 -28.75 -12.99 -13.19
C VAL A 171 -27.91 -11.71 -13.12
N ASP A 172 -28.53 -10.58 -12.82
CA ASP A 172 -27.86 -9.29 -12.63
C ASP A 172 -26.98 -9.34 -11.38
N LYS A 173 -27.51 -9.86 -10.27
CA LYS A 173 -26.73 -10.08 -9.03
C LYS A 173 -25.51 -10.96 -9.28
N PHE A 174 -25.64 -12.00 -10.10
CA PHE A 174 -24.51 -12.86 -10.45
C PHE A 174 -23.50 -12.15 -11.36
N SER A 175 -23.97 -11.33 -12.29
CA SER A 175 -23.10 -10.50 -13.14
C SER A 175 -22.26 -9.55 -12.29
N TYR A 176 -22.90 -8.89 -11.31
CA TYR A 176 -22.20 -8.06 -10.34
C TYR A 176 -21.20 -8.86 -9.51
N LEU A 177 -21.60 -10.03 -8.99
CA LEU A 177 -20.70 -10.88 -8.22
C LEU A 177 -19.43 -11.22 -9.03
N LYS A 178 -19.58 -11.66 -10.29
CA LYS A 178 -18.43 -11.97 -11.17
C LYS A 178 -17.55 -10.75 -11.45
N SER A 179 -18.10 -9.54 -11.41
CA SER A 179 -17.33 -8.31 -11.64
C SER A 179 -16.50 -7.86 -10.43
N VAL A 180 -16.89 -8.26 -9.21
CA VAL A 180 -16.23 -7.85 -7.96
C VAL A 180 -15.38 -8.95 -7.34
N VAL A 181 -15.37 -10.16 -7.90
CA VAL A 181 -14.45 -11.21 -7.46
C VAL A 181 -13.26 -11.31 -8.40
N THR A 182 -12.07 -11.52 -7.86
CA THR A 182 -10.83 -11.63 -8.64
C THR A 182 -10.01 -12.83 -8.16
N SER A 183 -8.99 -13.23 -8.94
CA SER A 183 -8.02 -14.27 -8.58
C SER A 183 -8.67 -15.57 -8.06
N ASP A 184 -8.41 -15.97 -6.82
CA ASP A 184 -8.81 -17.26 -6.27
C ASP A 184 -10.32 -17.36 -6.11
N THR A 185 -10.96 -16.23 -5.81
CA THR A 185 -12.40 -16.10 -5.68
C THR A 185 -13.09 -16.27 -7.04
N GLU A 186 -12.53 -15.67 -8.10
CA GLU A 186 -13.04 -15.84 -9.46
C GLU A 186 -12.88 -17.29 -9.93
N LEU A 187 -11.72 -17.90 -9.68
CA LEU A 187 -11.45 -19.31 -10.00
C LEU A 187 -12.45 -20.25 -9.32
N ALA A 188 -12.92 -19.93 -8.12
CA ALA A 188 -13.90 -20.73 -7.40
C ALA A 188 -15.26 -20.82 -8.13
N ILE A 189 -15.65 -19.77 -8.86
CA ILE A 189 -16.98 -19.67 -9.50
C ILE A 189 -16.93 -19.65 -11.04
N ARG A 190 -15.74 -19.70 -11.64
CA ARG A 190 -15.51 -19.58 -13.10
C ARG A 190 -16.29 -20.59 -13.93
N GLY A 191 -16.52 -21.80 -13.40
CA GLY A 191 -17.27 -22.88 -14.08
C GLY A 191 -18.79 -22.70 -14.13
N LEU A 192 -19.33 -21.68 -13.45
CA LEU A 192 -20.77 -21.44 -13.37
C LEU A 192 -21.25 -20.52 -14.49
N THR A 193 -22.23 -21.01 -15.25
CA THR A 193 -22.94 -20.22 -16.29
C THR A 193 -23.90 -19.23 -15.65
N LEU A 194 -24.05 -18.07 -16.27
CA LEU A 194 -24.83 -16.93 -15.78
C LEU A 194 -26.34 -17.25 -15.79
N THR A 195 -26.81 -17.94 -14.76
CA THR A 195 -28.19 -18.42 -14.59
C THR A 195 -28.63 -18.20 -13.14
N PRO A 196 -29.93 -18.00 -12.87
CA PRO A 196 -30.44 -17.79 -11.51
C PRO A 196 -30.06 -18.93 -10.55
N GLU A 197 -30.14 -20.18 -11.00
CA GLU A 197 -29.84 -21.36 -10.18
C GLU A 197 -28.36 -21.40 -9.78
N ASN A 198 -27.49 -20.94 -10.67
CA ASN A 198 -26.06 -20.92 -10.41
C ASN A 198 -25.64 -19.71 -9.56
N TYR A 199 -26.43 -18.64 -9.48
CA TYR A 199 -26.16 -17.55 -8.53
C TYR A 199 -26.16 -18.06 -7.09
N ALA A 200 -27.20 -18.79 -6.70
CA ALA A 200 -27.32 -19.37 -5.36
C ALA A 200 -26.15 -20.35 -5.07
N LYS A 201 -25.71 -21.12 -6.08
CA LYS A 201 -24.53 -22.00 -5.96
C LYS A 201 -23.24 -21.20 -5.81
N ALA A 202 -23.08 -20.11 -6.57
CA ALA A 202 -21.89 -19.25 -6.49
C ALA A 202 -21.75 -18.64 -5.09
N VAL A 203 -22.84 -18.10 -4.53
CA VAL A 203 -22.86 -17.56 -3.16
C VAL A 203 -22.44 -18.62 -2.15
N LYS A 204 -23.05 -19.82 -2.19
CA LYS A 204 -22.69 -20.92 -1.30
C LYS A 204 -21.22 -21.32 -1.41
N ILE A 205 -20.67 -21.43 -2.63
CA ILE A 205 -19.25 -21.75 -2.83
C ILE A 205 -18.34 -20.70 -2.17
N LEU A 206 -18.70 -19.41 -2.25
CA LEU A 206 -17.90 -18.35 -1.64
C LEU A 206 -18.00 -18.38 -0.10
N GLU A 207 -19.19 -18.56 0.45
CA GLU A 207 -19.41 -18.70 1.89
C GLU A 207 -18.69 -19.96 2.43
N ASP A 208 -18.82 -21.11 1.77
CA ASP A 208 -18.19 -22.37 2.18
C ASP A 208 -16.67 -22.31 2.09
N ARG A 209 -16.12 -21.59 1.11
CA ARG A 209 -14.67 -21.53 0.89
C ARG A 209 -13.99 -20.46 1.74
N PHE A 210 -14.55 -19.26 1.78
CA PHE A 210 -13.94 -18.05 2.37
C PHE A 210 -14.66 -17.54 3.62
N GLY A 211 -15.93 -17.90 3.83
CA GLY A 211 -16.73 -17.53 5.00
C GLY A 211 -16.63 -18.47 6.19
N ARG A 212 -15.69 -19.44 6.16
CA ARG A 212 -15.46 -20.37 7.27
C ARG A 212 -14.92 -19.63 8.48
N GLN A 213 -15.77 -19.45 9.48
CA GLN A 213 -15.44 -18.75 10.73
C GLN A 213 -14.16 -19.31 11.37
N GLU A 214 -14.01 -20.63 11.46
CA GLU A 214 -12.80 -21.27 12.00
C GLU A 214 -11.51 -20.79 11.32
N LEU A 215 -11.51 -20.69 9.98
CA LEU A 215 -10.33 -20.21 9.26
C LEU A 215 -10.06 -18.73 9.44
N ILE A 216 -11.11 -17.92 9.62
CA ILE A 216 -10.98 -16.48 9.87
C ILE A 216 -10.42 -16.27 11.29
N ILE A 217 -10.87 -17.07 12.26
CA ILE A 217 -10.31 -17.11 13.61
C ILE A 217 -8.82 -17.49 13.55
N ASP A 218 -8.50 -18.60 12.88
CA ASP A 218 -7.12 -19.05 12.72
C ASP A 218 -6.25 -18.01 12.01
N TYR A 219 -6.80 -17.28 11.03
CA TYR A 219 -6.11 -16.19 10.35
C TYR A 219 -5.72 -15.07 11.33
N HIS A 220 -6.68 -14.56 12.10
CA HIS A 220 -6.40 -13.51 13.08
C HIS A 220 -5.47 -13.99 14.20
N MET A 221 -5.67 -15.21 14.70
CA MET A 221 -4.81 -15.80 15.73
C MET A 221 -3.38 -16.00 15.21
N ASN A 222 -3.18 -16.54 14.00
CA ASN A 222 -1.86 -16.69 13.41
C ASN A 222 -1.16 -15.36 13.21
N ASN A 223 -1.88 -14.31 12.81
CA ASN A 223 -1.30 -12.97 12.69
C ASN A 223 -0.86 -12.42 14.05
N LEU A 224 -1.64 -12.64 15.11
CA LEU A 224 -1.29 -12.24 16.48
C LEU A 224 -0.10 -13.03 17.05
N LEU A 225 0.03 -14.31 16.68
CA LEU A 225 1.16 -15.14 17.08
C LEU A 225 2.45 -14.81 16.32
N ASN A 226 2.33 -14.30 15.08
CA ASN A 226 3.46 -13.98 14.19
C ASN A 226 3.73 -12.48 14.04
N LEU A 227 3.40 -11.68 15.07
CA LEU A 227 3.67 -10.24 15.07
C LEU A 227 5.16 -9.95 14.92
N THR A 228 5.48 -8.90 14.16
CA THR A 228 6.87 -8.50 13.92
C THR A 228 7.45 -7.80 15.15
N PRO A 229 8.54 -8.31 15.77
CA PRO A 229 9.13 -7.68 16.95
C PRO A 229 9.71 -6.30 16.67
N VAL A 230 9.38 -5.33 17.51
CA VAL A 230 9.94 -3.98 17.48
C VAL A 230 11.04 -3.90 18.54
N ARG A 231 12.29 -3.76 18.09
CA ARG A 231 13.47 -3.74 18.99
C ARG A 231 13.83 -2.35 19.50
N LYS A 232 13.57 -1.34 18.68
CA LYS A 232 13.97 0.04 18.91
C LYS A 232 12.74 0.86 19.26
N SER A 233 12.66 1.38 20.48
CA SER A 233 11.49 2.14 20.90
C SER A 233 11.37 3.48 20.17
N PHE A 234 12.48 4.08 19.72
CA PHE A 234 12.46 5.32 18.93
C PHE A 234 11.91 5.13 17.50
N ASP A 235 11.72 3.89 17.04
CA ASP A 235 11.07 3.60 15.76
C ASP A 235 9.55 3.66 15.89
N VAL A 236 9.04 4.90 15.90
CA VAL A 236 7.62 5.20 16.07
C VAL A 236 6.77 4.56 14.96
N ILE A 237 7.31 4.42 13.74
CA ILE A 237 6.58 3.84 12.61
C ILE A 237 6.41 2.34 12.82
N ALA A 238 7.47 1.63 13.22
CA ALA A 238 7.40 0.21 13.54
C ALA A 238 6.46 -0.06 14.72
N LEU A 239 6.52 0.78 15.77
CA LEU A 239 5.63 0.66 16.92
C LEU A 239 4.16 0.91 16.54
N ARG A 240 3.90 1.90 15.68
CA ARG A 240 2.56 2.17 15.15
C ARG A 240 2.02 0.99 14.35
N ASN A 241 2.82 0.43 13.45
CA ASN A 241 2.43 -0.74 12.65
C ASN A 241 2.14 -1.96 13.54
N LEU A 242 2.94 -2.19 14.59
CA LEU A 242 2.69 -3.25 15.56
C LEU A 242 1.35 -3.05 16.27
N TYR A 243 1.07 -1.84 16.75
CA TYR A 243 -0.19 -1.50 17.38
C TYR A 243 -1.39 -1.67 16.43
N ASP A 244 -1.29 -1.19 15.19
CA ASP A 244 -2.36 -1.32 14.21
C ASP A 244 -2.61 -2.80 13.85
N GLN A 245 -1.56 -3.64 13.75
CA GLN A 245 -1.70 -5.09 13.55
C GLN A 245 -2.40 -5.77 14.73
N LEU A 246 -2.05 -5.41 15.97
CA LEU A 246 -2.73 -5.92 17.16
C LEU A 246 -4.23 -5.58 17.11
N GLU A 247 -4.54 -4.31 16.91
CA GLU A 247 -5.90 -3.79 16.97
C GLU A 247 -6.78 -4.36 15.84
N VAL A 248 -6.26 -4.48 14.61
CA VAL A 248 -7.00 -5.06 13.47
C VAL A 248 -7.38 -6.51 13.76
N ASN A 249 -6.46 -7.32 14.28
CA ASN A 249 -6.73 -8.73 14.54
C ASN A 249 -7.61 -8.96 15.77
N ILE A 250 -7.43 -8.16 16.84
CA ILE A 250 -8.31 -8.21 18.03
C ILE A 250 -9.75 -7.86 17.65
N ARG A 251 -9.96 -6.75 16.92
CA ARG A 251 -11.30 -6.37 16.44
C ARG A 251 -11.90 -7.39 15.48
N GLY A 252 -11.06 -8.03 14.66
CA GLY A 252 -11.47 -9.14 13.80
C GLY A 252 -12.04 -10.31 14.60
N LEU A 253 -11.36 -10.72 15.67
CA LEU A 253 -11.84 -11.76 16.59
C LEU A 253 -13.10 -11.34 17.37
N GLU A 254 -13.17 -10.09 17.84
CA GLU A 254 -14.37 -9.55 18.50
C GLU A 254 -15.59 -9.55 17.59
N SER A 255 -15.41 -9.28 16.29
CA SER A 255 -16.49 -9.34 15.30
C SER A 255 -17.03 -10.76 15.07
N LEU A 256 -16.28 -11.78 15.48
CA LEU A 256 -16.66 -13.19 15.50
C LEU A 256 -17.12 -13.65 16.89
N GLU A 257 -17.45 -12.71 17.78
CA GLU A 257 -17.91 -12.94 19.15
C GLU A 257 -16.87 -13.58 20.08
N ILE A 258 -15.58 -13.53 19.72
CA ILE A 258 -14.49 -14.01 20.58
C ILE A 258 -13.99 -12.88 21.46
N SER A 259 -14.27 -12.96 22.76
CA SER A 259 -13.77 -11.99 23.74
C SER A 259 -12.24 -12.01 23.85
N PRO A 260 -11.57 -10.84 23.91
CA PRO A 260 -10.14 -10.71 24.19
C PRO A 260 -9.68 -11.45 25.44
N ASP A 261 -10.56 -11.58 26.44
CA ASP A 261 -10.27 -12.30 27.69
C ASP A 261 -9.92 -13.78 27.45
N SER A 262 -10.53 -14.39 26.42
CA SER A 262 -10.40 -15.82 26.13
C SER A 262 -8.97 -16.22 25.72
N TYR A 263 -8.22 -15.29 25.13
CA TYR A 263 -6.87 -15.51 24.62
C TYR A 263 -5.82 -14.59 25.26
N SER A 264 -6.24 -13.73 26.19
CA SER A 264 -5.39 -12.75 26.90
C SER A 264 -4.19 -13.41 27.58
N CYS A 265 -4.39 -14.55 28.25
CA CYS A 265 -3.31 -15.26 28.97
C CYS A 265 -2.17 -15.76 28.06
N LEU A 266 -2.49 -16.11 26.81
CA LEU A 266 -1.53 -16.57 25.82
C LEU A 266 -0.86 -15.40 25.11
N LEU A 267 -1.66 -14.41 24.67
CA LEU A 267 -1.14 -13.30 23.86
C LEU A 267 -0.36 -12.29 24.69
N PHE A 268 -0.72 -12.05 25.94
CA PHE A 268 -0.01 -11.11 26.81
C PHE A 268 1.51 -11.36 26.85
N PRO A 269 2.02 -12.56 27.19
CA PRO A 269 3.46 -12.83 27.19
C PRO A 269 4.09 -12.79 25.80
N ILE A 270 3.33 -13.01 24.73
CA ILE A 270 3.81 -12.90 23.35
C ILE A 270 4.04 -11.43 23.00
N ILE A 271 3.03 -10.57 23.24
CA ILE A 271 3.12 -9.14 22.97
C ILE A 271 4.26 -8.51 23.78
N MET A 272 4.41 -8.90 25.06
CA MET A 272 5.51 -8.44 25.90
C MET A 272 6.90 -8.78 25.36
N LYS A 273 7.04 -9.86 24.57
CA LYS A 273 8.31 -10.21 23.89
C LYS A 273 8.52 -9.49 22.56
N VAL A 274 7.43 -9.05 21.95
CA VAL A 274 7.41 -8.38 20.64
C VAL A 274 7.66 -6.88 20.79
N ILE A 275 7.24 -6.27 21.90
CA ILE A 275 7.48 -4.84 22.18
C ILE A 275 8.93 -4.57 22.65
N PRO A 276 9.42 -3.33 22.53
CA PRO A 276 10.70 -2.91 23.06
C PRO A 276 10.85 -3.17 24.57
N PRO A 277 12.02 -3.60 25.04
CA PRO A 277 12.23 -4.01 26.44
C PRO A 277 12.06 -2.85 27.44
N ASP A 278 12.37 -1.63 27.03
CA ASP A 278 12.15 -0.41 27.81
C ASP A 278 10.65 -0.16 28.04
N LEU A 279 9.82 -0.36 27.01
CA LEU A 279 8.36 -0.25 27.10
C LEU A 279 7.75 -1.37 27.95
N ALA A 280 8.21 -2.61 27.77
CA ALA A 280 7.79 -3.74 28.59
C ALA A 280 8.09 -3.49 30.09
N LEU A 281 9.27 -2.95 30.38
CA LEU A 281 9.67 -2.62 31.74
C LEU A 281 8.82 -1.48 32.33
N GLU A 282 8.57 -0.43 31.55
CA GLU A 282 7.73 0.69 31.98
C GLU A 282 6.28 0.25 32.24
N TYR A 283 5.73 -0.59 31.37
CA TYR A 283 4.41 -1.21 31.58
C TYR A 283 4.37 -1.98 32.91
N ASN A 284 5.32 -2.89 33.14
CA ASN A 284 5.37 -3.69 34.37
C ASN A 284 5.51 -2.82 35.63
N ARG A 285 6.23 -1.70 35.57
CA ARG A 285 6.33 -0.74 36.69
C ARG A 285 4.99 -0.07 37.02
N LYS A 286 4.18 0.23 36.01
CA LYS A 286 2.87 0.87 36.19
C LYS A 286 1.78 -0.10 36.62
N HIS A 287 1.92 -1.40 36.28
CA HIS A 287 0.88 -2.41 36.43
C HIS A 287 1.20 -3.54 37.44
N GLU A 288 2.12 -3.33 38.38
CA GLU A 288 2.62 -4.32 39.35
C GLU A 288 1.55 -5.04 40.22
N LYS A 289 0.30 -4.55 40.26
CA LYS A 289 -0.77 -5.02 41.17
C LYS A 289 -2.07 -5.52 40.52
N LYS A 290 -2.16 -5.64 39.19
CA LYS A 290 -3.37 -6.13 38.51
C LYS A 290 -3.07 -7.36 37.66
N GLN A 291 -4.07 -8.23 37.47
CA GLN A 291 -4.06 -9.19 36.37
C GLN A 291 -4.09 -8.37 35.08
N SER A 292 -2.91 -8.12 34.51
CA SER A 292 -2.78 -7.37 33.27
C SER A 292 -3.54 -8.08 32.17
N GLN A 293 -4.59 -7.44 31.66
CA GLN A 293 -5.30 -7.94 30.51
C GLN A 293 -4.67 -7.42 29.22
N ILE A 294 -4.91 -8.12 28.12
CA ILE A 294 -4.49 -7.69 26.79
C ILE A 294 -5.07 -6.33 26.42
N THR A 295 -6.28 -6.02 26.89
CA THR A 295 -6.97 -4.73 26.71
C THR A 295 -6.23 -3.57 27.38
N ASP A 296 -5.75 -3.77 28.61
CA ASP A 296 -4.91 -2.78 29.31
C ASP A 296 -3.58 -2.56 28.56
N LEU A 297 -3.00 -3.64 28.01
CA LEU A 297 -1.74 -3.57 27.27
C LEU A 297 -1.92 -2.85 25.92
N THR A 298 -3.01 -3.10 25.20
CA THR A 298 -3.29 -2.40 23.92
C THR A 298 -3.60 -0.93 24.15
N GLU A 299 -4.30 -0.57 25.24
CA GLU A 299 -4.52 0.82 25.64
C GLU A 299 -3.19 1.52 25.98
N TYR A 300 -2.32 0.89 26.75
CA TYR A 300 -1.00 1.44 27.03
C TYR A 300 -0.17 1.67 25.76
N LEU A 301 -0.15 0.69 24.84
CA LEU A 301 0.60 0.82 23.58
C LEU A 301 0.03 1.93 22.69
N ARG A 302 -1.30 2.13 22.68
CA ARG A 302 -1.95 3.24 21.99
C ARG A 302 -1.46 4.58 22.52
N ASP A 303 -1.49 4.76 23.84
CA ASP A 303 -1.11 6.02 24.49
C ASP A 303 0.38 6.33 24.28
N GLU A 304 1.21 5.30 24.33
CA GLU A 304 2.64 5.43 24.07
C GLU A 304 2.94 5.84 22.63
N VAL A 305 2.30 5.20 21.64
CA VAL A 305 2.44 5.55 20.22
C VAL A 305 2.02 7.00 19.99
N GLN A 306 0.85 7.41 20.50
CA GLN A 306 0.36 8.78 20.36
C GLN A 306 1.30 9.80 21.01
N SER A 307 1.83 9.49 22.20
CA SER A 307 2.77 10.35 22.92
C SER A 307 4.08 10.52 22.16
N ARG A 308 4.60 9.45 21.57
CA ARG A 308 5.82 9.49 20.73
C ARG A 308 5.61 10.21 19.41
N GLU A 309 4.47 10.01 18.74
CA GLU A 309 4.10 10.74 17.53
C GLU A 309 4.01 12.25 17.80
N ARG A 310 3.34 12.64 18.89
CA ARG A 310 3.26 14.03 19.34
C ARG A 310 4.63 14.61 19.65
N THR A 311 5.48 13.86 20.34
CA THR A 311 6.84 14.30 20.67
C THR A 311 7.68 14.48 19.41
N LYS A 312 7.61 13.54 18.45
CA LYS A 312 8.30 13.63 17.15
C LYS A 312 7.81 14.79 16.29
N ALA A 313 6.52 15.13 16.37
CA ALA A 313 5.95 16.28 15.68
C ALA A 313 6.42 17.63 16.26
N LEU A 314 6.59 17.69 17.60
CA LEU A 314 7.05 18.89 18.32
C LEU A 314 8.57 19.06 18.26
N VAL A 315 9.32 17.97 18.35
CA VAL A 315 10.79 17.91 18.28
C VAL A 315 11.19 17.64 16.83
N LYS A 316 10.92 18.58 15.92
CA LYS A 316 11.62 18.60 14.62
C LYS A 316 13.10 18.88 14.89
N PRO A 317 14.05 18.16 14.28
CA PRO A 317 15.46 18.44 14.50
C PRO A 317 15.77 19.88 14.11
N HIS A 318 16.41 20.61 15.03
CA HIS A 318 16.94 21.95 14.83
C HIS A 318 18.16 21.91 13.88
N GLU A 319 17.99 21.43 12.64
CA GLU A 319 19.05 21.42 11.61
C GLU A 319 18.98 22.64 10.67
N SER A 320 17.93 23.46 10.76
CA SER A 320 17.71 24.58 9.84
C SER A 320 18.42 25.88 10.23
N GLN A 321 19.20 25.93 11.33
CA GLN A 321 19.90 27.17 11.75
C GLN A 321 21.42 27.07 11.79
N THR A 322 22.03 25.88 11.73
CA THR A 322 23.51 25.74 11.72
C THR A 322 24.14 26.00 10.35
N LYS A 323 23.39 25.86 9.24
CA LYS A 323 23.91 26.20 7.89
C LYS A 323 24.03 27.71 7.63
N ALA A 324 23.29 28.56 8.35
CA ALA A 324 23.33 30.02 8.16
C ALA A 324 24.53 30.71 8.83
N LEU A 325 25.15 30.09 9.85
CA LEU A 325 26.29 30.67 10.57
C LEU A 325 27.65 30.36 9.92
N THR A 326 27.70 29.43 8.96
CA THR A 326 28.95 29.10 8.25
C THR A 326 29.15 29.93 6.97
N SER A 327 28.13 30.68 6.52
CA SER A 327 28.17 31.46 5.27
C SER A 327 28.37 32.97 5.46
N ILE A 328 28.65 33.46 6.67
CA ILE A 328 29.09 34.85 6.85
C ILE A 328 30.59 34.92 6.52
N ARG A 329 30.91 35.05 5.23
CA ARG A 329 32.21 35.57 4.78
C ARG A 329 32.33 37.00 5.32
N ILE A 330 33.05 37.17 6.42
CA ILE A 330 33.54 38.48 6.85
C ILE A 330 34.49 38.97 5.75
N ASN A 331 34.04 39.95 4.97
CA ASN A 331 34.85 40.61 3.96
C ASN A 331 35.80 41.57 4.68
N ILE A 332 37.01 41.12 5.02
CA ILE A 332 38.05 41.96 5.62
C ILE A 332 38.70 42.78 4.49
N PRO A 333 38.61 44.12 4.48
CA PRO A 333 39.32 44.94 3.50
C PRO A 333 40.82 44.90 3.78
N LYS A 334 41.62 44.69 2.73
CA LYS A 334 43.09 44.75 2.80
C LYS A 334 43.53 46.20 3.05
N GLY A 335 44.11 46.49 4.21
CA GLY A 335 44.72 47.80 4.47
C GLY A 335 45.50 47.95 5.78
N ARG A 336 46.84 47.91 5.66
CA ARG A 336 47.87 48.49 6.56
C ARG A 336 48.08 47.92 7.98
N ARG A 337 49.21 47.21 8.09
CA ARG A 337 50.20 47.14 9.20
C ARG A 337 49.74 47.61 10.59
N ASN A 338 49.70 46.70 11.56
CA ASN A 338 50.52 46.81 12.78
C ASN A 338 50.58 45.48 13.56
N LYS A 339 51.80 45.08 13.91
CA LYS A 339 52.10 43.93 14.78
C LYS A 339 51.80 44.33 16.24
N LYS A 340 50.82 43.70 16.88
CA LYS A 340 50.76 43.32 18.32
C LYS A 340 49.30 42.96 18.67
N PHE A 341 49.14 42.03 19.62
CA PHE A 341 47.89 41.55 20.22
C PHE A 341 47.11 40.46 19.46
N ILE A 342 47.62 39.23 19.52
CA ILE A 342 46.77 38.05 19.78
C ILE A 342 47.51 37.20 20.82
N ARG A 343 47.29 37.53 22.09
CA ARG A 343 47.37 36.59 23.20
C ARG A 343 46.07 36.76 23.98
N ASP A 344 45.53 35.64 24.41
CA ASP A 344 44.49 35.50 25.43
C ASP A 344 43.02 35.62 24.95
N PHE A 345 42.36 34.49 24.64
CA PHE A 345 41.53 33.72 25.58
C PHE A 345 40.77 32.57 24.85
N PRO A 346 40.42 31.47 25.55
CA PRO A 346 40.17 30.15 25.00
C PRO A 346 38.68 29.84 24.76
N LEU A 347 38.48 28.90 23.84
CA LEU A 347 37.23 28.19 23.56
C LEU A 347 36.84 27.32 24.76
N GLN A 348 35.90 27.78 25.59
CA GLN A 348 35.13 26.87 26.43
C GLN A 348 33.74 27.48 26.68
N ILE A 349 32.74 26.59 26.68
CA ILE A 349 31.33 26.82 27.04
C ILE A 349 30.46 27.22 25.83
N ILE A 350 29.83 26.22 25.21
CA ILE A 350 28.36 26.02 25.16
C ILE A 350 28.14 24.60 24.60
N ILE A 351 28.18 23.61 25.49
CA ILE A 351 27.36 22.40 25.37
C ILE A 351 26.58 22.36 26.68
N ASN A 352 25.39 22.97 26.67
CA ASN A 352 24.26 22.55 27.48
C ASN A 352 23.04 23.40 27.08
N ARG A 353 21.95 22.69 26.75
CA ARG A 353 20.61 23.17 26.38
C ARG A 353 20.47 23.80 24.99
N LEU A 354 20.08 22.99 24.01
CA LEU A 354 18.66 22.77 23.66
C LEU A 354 18.52 21.57 22.72
#